data_AF-A0AAV1L7X4-F1
#
_entry.id   AF-A0AAV1L7X4-F1
#
_cell.length_a   1.000
_cell.length_b   1.000
_cell.length_c   1.000
_cell.angle_alpha   90.00
_cell.angle_beta   90.00
_cell.angle_gamma   90.00
#
_symmetry.space_group_name_H-M   'P 1'
#
loop_
_entity.id
_entity.type
_entity.pdbx_description
1 polymer ?
#
loop_
_entity_poly.entity_id
_entity_poly.type
_entity_poly.pdbx_seq_one_letter_code
_entity_poly.pdbx_strand_id
1 'polypeptide(L)'
;MKLFIISLTLFIYFVNVVDSALDKPCLARRISGRSVICVCNSTYCDDITREEPVNGTYVTYTSSEAGSRFQKTIGTFQTLDHTLECCTTTFTINPKKKYQAVEGFGGAVTDSAAINWKSLPEVMQKYLIDSYFSVKGLEYNMLRVPIGGCDFSTHPYAYNEQPENDTKLSNYSLTDEDYNYKIPMIKEISKVATSPVHIVATTWSPPVWMKTNHKFSGISQLKQEYFETYALYHYKFLEKYAEEGINIWAITTTNEPIDGYFGLARFNMLGWSVEKMGEWIVNNLGPIIRNSIFKNVKILSCDDQRFTIPFWFNEILNKYPKALDYIDGVGVHFYADKVVPASVLYAVSKTHPDKMILATEACEGSYPWQTEKVKLGSWPRAVSYITDILELLGVWYVIQKTSTASHCITYNFTKTDEPGTYEIDQVSQHFLLGLTPLEHDYSYKGVLTVPDPAVPGRMKVRFPLSVAGSASYTVLSTDYTTYAAIFTCQKLAFAHRRSATILSREKELDKMYVDKMRTKLASFGVDPYDLSIIIQNNCPKHPNGTEGVNININPNTFSSHNIGEAVRKTGGVIADGVEYVVEAGKKVYHKVTDSKEDLTEPPASHANRLSARPDDDAEWLP
;
A
#
# COMPACT_ATOMS: atom_id res chain seq x y z
N MET A 1 83.31 -17.13 -7.41
CA MET A 1 82.68 -15.84 -7.05
C MET A 1 81.26 -15.83 -7.62
N LYS A 2 80.23 -16.05 -6.79
CA LYS A 2 78.81 -15.93 -7.17
C LYS A 2 78.09 -15.24 -6.01
N LEU A 3 77.52 -14.06 -6.27
CA LEU A 3 76.70 -13.33 -5.31
C LEU A 3 75.32 -13.98 -5.23
N PHE A 4 74.84 -14.22 -4.00
CA PHE A 4 73.41 -14.38 -3.74
C PHE A 4 72.82 -13.01 -3.43
N ILE A 5 71.86 -12.56 -4.24
CA ILE A 5 71.04 -11.39 -3.94
C ILE A 5 69.68 -11.93 -3.46
N ILE A 6 69.38 -11.71 -2.19
CA ILE A 6 68.05 -11.95 -1.62
C ILE A 6 67.24 -10.67 -1.85
N SER A 7 66.25 -10.72 -2.74
CA SER A 7 65.31 -9.61 -2.95
C SER A 7 64.20 -9.69 -1.90
N LEU A 8 64.05 -8.62 -1.11
CA LEU A 8 63.04 -8.51 -0.06
C LEU A 8 61.75 -7.92 -0.64
N THR A 9 60.77 -8.76 -0.96
CA THR A 9 59.48 -8.29 -1.51
C THR A 9 58.58 -7.76 -0.40
N LEU A 10 58.50 -6.43 -0.26
CA LEU A 10 57.62 -5.77 0.70
C LEU A 10 56.18 -5.75 0.19
N PHE A 11 55.33 -6.67 0.67
CA PHE A 11 53.89 -6.67 0.39
C PHE A 11 53.20 -5.56 1.21
N ILE A 12 53.00 -4.39 0.59
CA ILE A 12 52.17 -3.33 1.18
C ILE A 12 50.71 -3.73 0.96
N TYR A 13 50.06 -4.23 2.02
CA TYR A 13 48.60 -4.35 2.06
C TYR A 13 48.00 -2.95 2.08
N PHE A 14 47.43 -2.50 0.95
CA PHE A 14 46.49 -1.39 0.95
C PHE A 14 45.21 -1.85 1.65
N VAL A 15 45.14 -1.60 2.96
CA VAL A 15 43.85 -1.54 3.66
C VAL A 15 43.15 -0.31 3.12
N ASN A 16 42.14 -0.52 2.27
CA ASN A 16 41.17 0.52 1.94
C ASN A 16 40.39 0.85 3.21
N VAL A 17 40.92 1.78 4.00
CA VAL A 17 40.13 2.47 5.01
C VAL A 17 39.11 3.29 4.23
N VAL A 18 37.89 2.76 4.14
CA VAL A 18 36.73 3.56 3.76
C VAL A 18 36.55 4.56 4.89
N ASP A 19 37.09 5.75 4.69
CA ASP A 19 36.88 6.89 5.58
C ASP A 19 35.37 7.14 5.62
N SER A 20 34.74 6.84 6.76
CA SER A 20 33.29 6.92 6.95
C SER A 20 32.90 8.39 7.12
N ALA A 21 33.11 9.17 6.04
CA ALA A 21 32.70 10.54 5.94
C ALA A 21 31.20 10.61 6.20
N LEU A 22 30.82 11.37 7.22
CA LEU A 22 29.43 11.53 7.64
C LEU A 22 28.56 11.95 6.43
N ASP A 23 27.40 11.32 6.28
CA ASP A 23 26.43 11.65 5.23
C ASP A 23 26.16 13.16 5.19
N LYS A 24 26.22 13.77 4.00
CA LYS A 24 25.94 15.20 3.86
C LYS A 24 24.48 15.47 4.20
N PRO A 25 24.16 16.29 5.22
CA PRO A 25 22.79 16.49 5.64
C PRO A 25 21.99 17.28 4.60
N CYS A 26 20.69 17.00 4.53
CA CYS A 26 19.71 17.79 3.77
C CYS A 26 19.88 19.30 4.03
N LEU A 27 20.17 20.08 2.97
CA LEU A 27 20.16 21.53 3.02
C LEU A 27 18.69 22.01 3.05
N ALA A 28 18.07 21.89 4.22
CA ALA A 28 16.64 21.97 4.40
C ALA A 28 16.10 23.40 4.18
N ARG A 29 15.27 23.58 3.16
CA ARG A 29 14.48 24.81 2.93
C ARG A 29 13.03 24.58 3.36
N ARG A 30 12.59 25.26 4.41
CA ARG A 30 11.20 25.20 4.88
C ARG A 30 10.26 25.84 3.85
N ILE A 31 9.16 25.16 3.56
CA ILE A 31 8.05 25.70 2.77
C ILE A 31 6.93 26.11 3.73
N SER A 32 6.40 27.31 3.57
CA SER A 32 5.35 27.85 4.47
C SER A 32 4.10 26.96 4.44
N GLY A 33 3.54 26.67 5.63
CA GLY A 33 2.39 25.78 5.79
C GLY A 33 2.62 24.32 5.38
N ARG A 34 3.88 23.89 5.19
CA ARG A 34 4.26 22.54 4.72
C ARG A 34 5.55 22.06 5.43
N SER A 35 6.12 20.96 4.95
CA SER A 35 7.42 20.42 5.39
C SER A 35 8.61 21.17 4.73
N VAL A 36 9.79 20.56 4.76
CA VAL A 36 11.01 21.04 4.08
C VAL A 36 11.23 20.33 2.75
N ILE A 37 11.99 20.97 1.86
CA ILE A 37 12.69 20.29 0.76
C ILE A 37 14.20 20.30 1.04
N CYS A 38 14.94 19.36 0.46
CA CYS A 38 16.41 19.43 0.41
C CYS A 38 16.83 20.18 -0.85
N VAL A 39 17.74 21.14 -0.72
CA VAL A 39 18.17 22.00 -1.83
C VAL A 39 19.56 21.57 -2.30
N CYS A 40 19.62 21.01 -3.50
CA CYS A 40 20.87 20.74 -4.19
C CYS A 40 21.24 21.89 -5.14
N ASN A 41 22.54 22.16 -5.27
CA ASN A 41 23.15 23.14 -6.17
C ASN A 41 24.52 22.63 -6.66
N SER A 42 25.17 23.35 -7.58
CA SER A 42 26.44 22.94 -8.22
C SER A 42 27.64 22.71 -7.28
N THR A 43 27.50 22.99 -5.99
CA THR A 43 28.52 22.77 -4.95
C THR A 43 28.07 21.84 -3.82
N TYR A 44 26.79 21.48 -3.75
CA TYR A 44 26.21 20.75 -2.63
C TYR A 44 24.96 19.96 -3.03
N CYS A 45 24.89 18.70 -2.60
CA CYS A 45 23.67 17.91 -2.53
C CYS A 45 23.79 16.96 -1.34
N ASP A 46 22.68 16.57 -0.72
CA ASP A 46 22.68 15.59 0.37
C ASP A 46 23.01 14.18 -0.12
N ASP A 47 23.75 13.45 0.72
CA ASP A 47 24.16 12.06 0.48
C ASP A 47 23.42 11.17 1.50
N ILE A 48 23.05 9.95 1.11
CA ILE A 48 22.48 8.92 1.99
C ILE A 48 23.22 7.61 1.70
N THR A 49 24.11 7.19 2.60
CA THR A 49 24.83 5.91 2.47
C THR A 49 24.16 4.82 3.29
N ARG A 50 24.07 3.60 2.73
CA ARG A 50 23.65 2.42 3.49
C ARG A 50 24.79 1.91 4.37
N GLU A 51 24.48 1.66 5.64
CA GLU A 51 25.41 1.09 6.63
C GLU A 51 24.94 -0.31 7.04
N GLU A 52 25.82 -1.31 6.93
CA GLU A 52 25.56 -2.67 7.41
C GLU A 52 25.73 -2.73 8.94
N PRO A 53 24.69 -3.11 9.71
CA PRO A 53 24.81 -3.20 11.16
C PRO A 53 25.76 -4.33 11.58
N VAL A 54 26.62 -4.06 12.55
CA VAL A 54 27.41 -5.10 13.22
C VAL A 54 26.48 -6.05 14.00
N ASN A 55 26.89 -7.31 14.18
CA ASN A 55 26.08 -8.30 14.87
C ASN A 55 25.66 -7.83 16.27
N GLY A 56 24.37 -7.92 16.60
CA GLY A 56 23.78 -7.36 17.82
C GLY A 56 23.31 -5.90 17.72
N THR A 57 23.44 -5.25 16.57
CA THR A 57 22.95 -3.88 16.32
C THR A 57 21.95 -3.79 15.17
N TYR A 58 21.30 -2.64 15.03
CA TYR A 58 20.43 -2.28 13.92
C TYR A 58 20.67 -0.82 13.53
N VAL A 59 20.40 -0.47 12.27
CA VAL A 59 20.43 0.91 11.76
C VAL A 59 19.00 1.33 11.39
N THR A 60 18.58 2.52 11.81
CA THR A 60 17.30 3.14 11.41
C THR A 60 17.55 4.40 10.60
N TYR A 61 16.72 4.64 9.59
CA TYR A 61 16.72 5.84 8.76
C TYR A 61 15.38 6.56 8.93
N THR A 62 15.38 7.74 9.54
CA THR A 62 14.14 8.43 9.93
C THR A 62 13.90 9.68 9.09
N SER A 63 12.72 9.74 8.46
CA SER A 63 12.21 10.94 7.79
C SER A 63 10.96 11.45 8.50
N SER A 64 10.78 12.77 8.60
CA SER A 64 9.64 13.37 9.33
C SER A 64 9.09 14.64 8.66
N GLU A 65 7.82 14.97 8.91
CA GLU A 65 7.23 16.23 8.46
C GLU A 65 7.98 17.45 9.03
N ALA A 66 8.46 17.34 10.26
CA ALA A 66 9.20 18.40 10.95
C ALA A 66 10.50 18.80 10.22
N GLY A 67 11.20 17.82 9.61
CA GLY A 67 12.36 18.10 8.76
C GLY A 67 13.42 17.01 8.65
N SER A 68 13.35 15.91 9.43
CA SER A 68 14.30 14.80 9.30
C SER A 68 14.21 14.18 7.91
N ARG A 69 15.36 13.83 7.33
CA ARG A 69 15.47 13.25 5.98
C ARG A 69 16.52 12.15 6.04
N PHE A 70 16.06 10.89 6.01
CA PHE A 70 16.89 9.69 6.15
C PHE A 70 17.92 9.77 7.29
N GLN A 71 17.53 10.39 8.41
CA GLN A 71 18.39 10.60 9.56
C GLN A 71 18.80 9.23 10.12
N LYS A 72 20.08 8.90 9.96
CA LYS A 72 20.68 7.63 10.36
C LYS A 72 20.94 7.61 11.87
N THR A 73 20.50 6.55 12.55
CA THR A 73 20.86 6.24 13.94
C THR A 73 21.10 4.75 14.12
N ILE A 74 22.06 4.40 14.98
CA ILE A 74 22.43 3.02 15.30
C ILE A 74 21.90 2.68 16.69
N GLY A 75 21.27 1.51 16.84
CA GLY A 75 20.81 0.97 18.12
C GLY A 75 21.31 -0.45 18.36
N THR A 76 21.33 -0.88 19.62
CA THR A 76 21.67 -2.25 20.02
C THR A 76 20.40 -3.05 20.26
N PHE A 77 20.35 -4.31 19.81
CA PHE A 77 19.32 -5.24 20.28
C PHE A 77 19.46 -5.47 21.78
N GLN A 78 18.34 -5.47 22.49
CA GLN A 78 18.27 -5.78 23.91
C GLN A 78 17.58 -7.13 24.08
N THR A 79 18.00 -7.92 25.06
CA THR A 79 17.20 -9.06 25.52
C THR A 79 15.92 -8.51 26.10
N LEU A 80 14.77 -8.94 25.57
CA LEU A 80 13.47 -8.53 26.09
C LEU A 80 13.31 -9.12 27.50
N ASP A 81 13.38 -8.27 28.53
CA ASP A 81 12.97 -8.69 29.87
C ASP A 81 11.44 -8.85 29.87
N HIS A 82 10.94 -9.94 30.41
CA HIS A 82 9.51 -10.29 30.32
C HIS A 82 8.63 -9.45 31.27
N THR A 83 9.22 -8.54 32.04
CA THR A 83 8.54 -7.42 32.71
C THR A 83 8.17 -6.32 31.72
N LEU A 84 7.39 -6.65 30.68
CA LEU A 84 6.80 -5.67 29.77
C LEU A 84 5.94 -4.70 30.57
N GLU A 85 6.38 -3.44 30.63
CA GLU A 85 5.55 -2.36 31.15
C GLU A 85 4.32 -2.18 30.25
N CYS A 86 3.15 -2.07 30.86
CA CYS A 86 1.89 -1.85 30.16
C CYS A 86 2.01 -0.67 29.17
N CYS A 87 1.42 -0.83 27.98
CA CYS A 87 1.33 0.09 26.84
C CYS A 87 2.46 0.02 25.78
N THR A 88 3.45 -0.87 25.87
CA THR A 88 4.53 -1.01 24.87
C THR A 88 4.11 -1.80 23.61
N THR A 89 4.17 -1.17 22.43
CA THR A 89 3.87 -1.84 21.14
C THR A 89 5.02 -2.73 20.68
N THR A 90 4.75 -4.02 20.44
CA THR A 90 5.77 -5.00 20.02
C THR A 90 5.49 -5.57 18.63
N PHE A 91 6.48 -5.47 17.72
CA PHE A 91 6.42 -6.09 16.39
C PHE A 91 7.28 -7.37 16.34
N THR A 92 6.70 -8.50 15.92
CA THR A 92 7.40 -9.80 15.85
C THR A 92 7.63 -10.24 14.41
N ILE A 93 8.89 -10.37 14.00
CA ILE A 93 9.28 -10.84 12.67
C ILE A 93 9.45 -12.37 12.68
N ASN A 94 8.76 -13.07 11.77
CA ASN A 94 8.94 -14.52 11.58
C ASN A 94 9.75 -14.80 10.29
N PRO A 95 11.08 -15.05 10.38
CA PRO A 95 11.93 -15.23 9.20
C PRO A 95 11.64 -16.52 8.41
N LYS A 96 10.87 -17.47 8.96
CA LYS A 96 10.49 -18.73 8.30
C LYS A 96 9.31 -18.58 7.34
N LYS A 97 8.49 -17.52 7.47
CA LYS A 97 7.41 -17.24 6.52
C LYS A 97 7.95 -16.37 5.39
N LYS A 98 7.85 -16.85 4.16
CA LYS A 98 8.30 -16.13 2.94
C LYS A 98 7.11 -15.79 2.05
N TYR A 99 7.31 -14.79 1.21
CA TYR A 99 6.36 -14.25 0.24
C TYR A 99 7.10 -13.99 -1.09
N GLN A 100 6.69 -12.99 -1.88
CA GLN A 100 7.36 -12.62 -3.13
C GLN A 100 8.82 -12.17 -2.91
N ALA A 101 9.65 -12.37 -3.94
CA ALA A 101 10.88 -11.61 -4.10
C ALA A 101 10.53 -10.18 -4.56
N VAL A 102 11.36 -9.21 -4.19
CA VAL A 102 11.23 -7.81 -4.64
C VAL A 102 12.24 -7.59 -5.77
N GLU A 103 11.74 -7.35 -6.99
CA GLU A 103 12.58 -7.08 -8.17
C GLU A 103 13.31 -5.74 -8.07
N GLY A 104 12.69 -4.73 -7.44
CA GLY A 104 13.32 -3.43 -7.24
C GLY A 104 12.37 -2.26 -7.02
N PHE A 105 12.97 -1.06 -7.04
CA PHE A 105 12.29 0.23 -6.99
C PHE A 105 12.95 1.20 -7.99
N GLY A 106 12.19 2.18 -8.49
CA GLY A 106 12.61 2.94 -9.66
C GLY A 106 11.75 4.16 -10.00
N GLY A 107 11.96 4.68 -11.21
CA GLY A 107 11.20 5.79 -11.80
C GLY A 107 11.24 5.76 -13.32
N ALA A 108 10.50 6.67 -13.97
CA ALA A 108 10.42 6.71 -15.43
C ALA A 108 11.45 7.67 -16.07
N VAL A 109 12.13 7.22 -17.12
CA VAL A 109 12.96 8.06 -18.01
C VAL A 109 12.08 8.50 -19.20
N THR A 110 11.17 9.43 -18.92
CA THR A 110 10.39 10.13 -19.96
C THR A 110 11.24 11.21 -20.62
N ASP A 111 10.81 11.69 -21.80
CA ASP A 111 11.48 12.83 -22.47
C ASP A 111 11.56 14.02 -21.52
N SER A 112 10.47 14.38 -20.84
CA SER A 112 10.47 15.45 -19.84
C SER A 112 11.48 15.22 -18.73
N ALA A 113 11.59 14.01 -18.18
CA ALA A 113 12.56 13.73 -17.11
C ALA A 113 14.00 13.89 -17.61
N ALA A 114 14.30 13.35 -18.78
CA ALA A 114 15.64 13.38 -19.36
C ALA A 114 16.04 14.77 -19.90
N ILE A 115 15.09 15.55 -20.46
CA ILE A 115 15.29 16.96 -20.84
C ILE A 115 15.55 17.82 -19.60
N ASN A 116 14.76 17.66 -18.52
CA ASN A 116 14.98 18.41 -17.28
C ASN A 116 16.34 18.08 -16.67
N TRP A 117 16.71 16.79 -16.61
CA TRP A 117 18.05 16.37 -16.18
C TRP A 117 19.14 17.03 -17.04
N LYS A 118 19.05 16.91 -18.38
CA LYS A 118 20.06 17.42 -19.31
C LYS A 118 20.18 18.95 -19.29
N SER A 119 19.13 19.67 -18.88
CA SER A 119 19.14 21.13 -18.69
C SER A 119 20.00 21.60 -17.51
N LEU A 120 20.32 20.72 -16.56
CA LEU A 120 21.15 21.03 -15.39
C LEU A 120 22.64 21.16 -15.78
N PRO A 121 23.46 21.92 -15.04
CA PRO A 121 24.92 21.84 -15.15
C PRO A 121 25.43 20.41 -14.90
N GLU A 122 26.55 20.00 -15.51
CA GLU A 122 27.06 18.61 -15.44
C GLU A 122 27.22 18.06 -14.01
N VAL A 123 27.68 18.90 -13.07
CA VAL A 123 27.79 18.51 -11.64
C VAL A 123 26.42 18.20 -11.03
N MET A 124 25.38 18.93 -11.43
CA MET A 124 23.99 18.71 -11.00
C MET A 124 23.34 17.52 -11.72
N GLN A 125 23.68 17.28 -12.99
CA GLN A 125 23.32 16.04 -13.70
C GLN A 125 23.85 14.82 -12.94
N LYS A 126 25.10 14.88 -12.46
CA LYS A 126 25.70 13.84 -11.63
C LYS A 126 25.04 13.72 -10.27
N TYR A 127 24.85 14.81 -9.52
CA TYR A 127 24.20 14.74 -8.20
C TYR A 127 22.79 14.15 -8.28
N LEU A 128 21.97 14.53 -9.28
CA LEU A 128 20.62 13.97 -9.42
C LEU A 128 20.63 12.45 -9.66
N ILE A 129 21.56 11.96 -10.49
CA ILE A 129 21.72 10.53 -10.75
C ILE A 129 22.29 9.81 -9.51
N ASP A 130 23.28 10.39 -8.84
CA ASP A 130 23.88 9.83 -7.63
C ASP A 130 22.85 9.67 -6.50
N SER A 131 21.97 10.67 -6.29
CA SER A 131 20.92 10.64 -5.26
C SER A 131 19.88 9.54 -5.47
N TYR A 132 19.62 9.12 -6.72
CA TYR A 132 18.67 8.03 -7.00
C TYR A 132 19.35 6.66 -7.09
N PHE A 133 20.49 6.54 -7.78
CA PHE A 133 21.00 5.24 -8.23
C PHE A 133 22.33 4.80 -7.59
N SER A 134 23.10 5.72 -7.00
CA SER A 134 24.43 5.38 -6.44
C SER A 134 24.39 4.92 -4.98
N VAL A 135 25.52 4.39 -4.49
CA VAL A 135 25.79 4.10 -3.05
C VAL A 135 25.61 5.30 -2.11
N LYS A 136 25.49 6.53 -2.64
CA LYS A 136 25.24 7.77 -1.88
C LYS A 136 23.79 8.23 -1.95
N GLY A 137 22.89 7.39 -2.43
CA GLY A 137 21.49 7.71 -2.66
C GLY A 137 20.56 6.56 -2.31
N LEU A 138 19.43 6.51 -3.00
CA LEU A 138 18.38 5.51 -2.73
C LEU A 138 18.72 4.10 -3.26
N GLU A 139 19.74 3.97 -4.11
CA GLU A 139 20.12 2.74 -4.83
C GLU A 139 18.93 2.11 -5.57
N TYR A 140 18.23 2.93 -6.36
CA TYR A 140 17.23 2.45 -7.32
C TYR A 140 17.86 1.51 -8.33
N ASN A 141 17.09 0.50 -8.75
CA ASN A 141 17.53 -0.53 -9.69
C ASN A 141 16.46 -0.83 -10.75
N MET A 142 15.40 -0.02 -10.86
CA MET A 142 14.41 -0.14 -11.93
C MET A 142 14.23 1.17 -12.69
N LEU A 143 13.93 1.07 -13.99
CA LEU A 143 13.55 2.19 -14.85
C LEU A 143 12.32 1.83 -15.70
N ARG A 144 11.42 2.78 -15.94
CA ARG A 144 10.38 2.67 -16.98
C ARG A 144 10.71 3.59 -18.16
N VAL A 145 10.67 3.09 -19.39
CA VAL A 145 11.10 3.83 -20.59
C VAL A 145 9.99 3.80 -21.66
N PRO A 146 9.46 4.97 -22.09
CA PRO A 146 8.54 5.04 -23.21
C PRO A 146 9.17 4.56 -24.53
N ILE A 147 8.41 3.77 -25.30
CA ILE A 147 8.71 3.41 -26.69
C ILE A 147 8.00 4.44 -27.59
N GLY A 148 8.77 5.38 -28.14
CA GLY A 148 8.23 6.60 -28.74
C GLY A 148 7.74 7.60 -27.68
N GLY A 149 6.91 8.56 -28.09
CA GLY A 149 6.45 9.64 -27.21
C GLY A 149 5.28 9.27 -26.31
N CYS A 150 5.18 9.92 -25.15
CA CYS A 150 4.07 9.85 -24.20
C CYS A 150 3.45 11.23 -23.93
N ASP A 151 2.62 11.35 -22.89
CA ASP A 151 2.08 12.63 -22.39
C ASP A 151 3.17 13.54 -21.78
N PHE A 152 4.25 12.95 -21.27
CA PHE A 152 5.47 13.64 -20.82
C PHE A 152 6.50 13.88 -21.96
N SER A 153 6.05 13.91 -23.22
CA SER A 153 6.83 14.33 -24.39
C SER A 153 6.48 15.74 -24.85
N THR A 154 7.41 16.43 -25.51
CA THR A 154 7.20 17.80 -26.05
C THR A 154 6.26 17.84 -27.25
N HIS A 155 6.11 16.72 -27.96
CA HIS A 155 5.13 16.49 -29.01
C HIS A 155 4.79 14.99 -29.11
N PRO A 156 3.68 14.60 -29.77
CA PRO A 156 3.45 13.21 -30.12
C PRO A 156 4.43 12.75 -31.22
N TYR A 157 4.94 11.52 -31.12
CA TYR A 157 5.74 10.86 -32.16
C TYR A 157 5.77 9.34 -31.95
N ALA A 158 6.16 8.60 -33.00
CA ALA A 158 6.50 7.19 -32.94
C ALA A 158 7.67 6.87 -33.91
N TYR A 159 8.20 5.65 -33.85
CA TYR A 159 9.25 5.22 -34.78
C TYR A 159 8.66 4.73 -36.11
N ASN A 160 9.32 4.95 -37.26
CA ASN A 160 8.80 4.56 -38.58
C ASN A 160 7.42 5.20 -38.94
N GLU A 161 7.24 6.50 -38.68
CA GLU A 161 6.02 7.21 -39.13
C GLU A 161 5.92 7.35 -40.65
N GLN A 162 7.06 7.34 -41.36
CA GLN A 162 7.11 7.38 -42.82
C GLN A 162 8.10 6.33 -43.36
N PRO A 163 7.84 5.74 -44.55
CA PRO A 163 6.60 5.85 -45.31
C PRO A 163 5.43 5.15 -44.59
N GLU A 164 4.21 5.69 -44.73
CA GLU A 164 3.03 5.07 -44.13
C GLU A 164 2.77 3.65 -44.68
N ASN A 165 2.21 2.78 -43.82
CA ASN A 165 1.85 1.39 -44.15
C ASN A 165 3.05 0.48 -44.48
N ASP A 166 4.27 0.86 -44.06
CA ASP A 166 5.45 0.00 -44.15
C ASP A 166 5.41 -1.12 -43.12
N THR A 167 4.79 -2.23 -43.50
CA THR A 167 4.65 -3.43 -42.66
C THR A 167 5.97 -4.08 -42.26
N LYS A 168 7.09 -3.73 -42.91
CA LYS A 168 8.44 -4.26 -42.64
C LYS A 168 9.28 -3.37 -41.74
N LEU A 169 8.81 -2.16 -41.43
CA LEU A 169 9.51 -1.18 -40.60
C LEU A 169 10.93 -0.87 -41.13
N SER A 170 11.04 -0.65 -42.44
CA SER A 170 12.30 -0.43 -43.16
C SER A 170 12.99 0.91 -42.84
N ASN A 171 12.24 1.87 -42.29
CA ASN A 171 12.72 3.17 -41.83
C ASN A 171 12.60 3.32 -40.30
N TYR A 172 12.75 2.23 -39.56
CA TYR A 172 12.73 2.25 -38.11
C TYR A 172 14.02 2.85 -37.55
N SER A 173 13.91 4.08 -37.07
CA SER A 173 14.95 4.77 -36.32
C SER A 173 14.39 5.25 -34.99
N LEU A 174 15.22 5.22 -33.95
CA LEU A 174 15.03 6.04 -32.75
C LEU A 174 15.12 7.54 -33.12
N THR A 175 14.57 8.41 -32.27
CA THR A 175 14.51 9.86 -32.54
C THR A 175 15.55 10.64 -31.74
N ASP A 176 15.61 11.96 -31.96
CA ASP A 176 16.48 12.86 -31.20
C ASP A 176 16.18 12.82 -29.69
N GLU A 177 14.94 12.53 -29.29
CA GLU A 177 14.54 12.34 -27.88
C GLU A 177 15.31 11.18 -27.23
N ASP A 178 15.50 10.09 -27.95
CA ASP A 178 16.24 8.92 -27.49
C ASP A 178 17.73 9.23 -27.40
N TYR A 179 18.34 9.65 -28.51
CA TYR A 179 19.80 9.80 -28.61
C TYR A 179 20.36 10.96 -27.78
N ASN A 180 19.62 12.08 -27.65
CA ASN A 180 20.11 13.27 -26.94
C ASN A 180 19.75 13.28 -25.45
N TYR A 181 18.70 12.55 -25.03
CA TYR A 181 18.20 12.59 -23.65
C TYR A 181 18.09 11.21 -23.00
N LYS A 182 17.21 10.31 -23.48
CA LYS A 182 16.91 9.04 -22.78
C LYS A 182 18.12 8.11 -22.70
N ILE A 183 18.76 7.81 -23.82
CA ILE A 183 19.91 6.91 -23.90
C ILE A 183 21.10 7.45 -23.07
N PRO A 184 21.51 8.74 -23.18
CA PRO A 184 22.52 9.32 -22.30
C PRO A 184 22.17 9.20 -20.82
N MET A 185 20.94 9.50 -20.41
CA MET A 185 20.52 9.40 -19.01
C MET A 185 20.61 7.97 -18.48
N ILE A 186 20.12 6.99 -19.26
CA ILE A 186 20.21 5.56 -18.91
C ILE A 186 21.69 5.14 -18.80
N LYS A 187 22.54 5.55 -19.74
CA LYS A 187 23.98 5.22 -19.72
C LYS A 187 24.71 5.82 -18.51
N GLU A 188 24.38 7.04 -18.08
CA GLU A 188 24.95 7.60 -16.84
C GLU A 188 24.42 6.88 -15.59
N ILE A 189 23.14 6.52 -15.55
CA ILE A 189 22.55 5.72 -14.46
C ILE A 189 23.26 4.36 -14.33
N SER A 190 23.43 3.64 -15.44
CA SER A 190 24.10 2.33 -15.45
C SER A 190 25.57 2.35 -15.01
N LYS A 191 26.25 3.51 -15.01
CA LYS A 191 27.62 3.64 -14.49
C LYS A 191 27.70 3.71 -12.96
N VAL A 192 26.65 4.17 -12.30
CA VAL A 192 26.65 4.39 -10.83
C VAL A 192 25.77 3.41 -10.07
N ALA A 193 24.85 2.73 -10.75
CA ALA A 193 23.95 1.74 -10.16
C ALA A 193 24.72 0.61 -9.45
N THR A 194 24.28 0.28 -8.23
CA THR A 194 24.93 -0.72 -7.37
C THR A 194 24.53 -2.16 -7.71
N SER A 195 23.47 -2.32 -8.51
CA SER A 195 22.92 -3.59 -8.96
C SER A 195 22.41 -3.48 -10.41
N PRO A 196 22.15 -4.60 -11.11
CA PRO A 196 21.63 -4.57 -12.48
C PRO A 196 20.32 -3.78 -12.56
N VAL A 197 20.26 -2.82 -13.49
CA VAL A 197 19.07 -1.97 -13.67
C VAL A 197 18.05 -2.69 -14.55
N HIS A 198 16.92 -3.08 -13.96
CA HIS A 198 15.78 -3.66 -14.69
C HIS A 198 15.01 -2.55 -15.42
N ILE A 199 15.08 -2.56 -16.75
CA ILE A 199 14.37 -1.60 -17.61
C ILE A 199 13.07 -2.23 -18.11
N VAL A 200 11.94 -1.61 -17.77
CA VAL A 200 10.60 -1.91 -18.30
C VAL A 200 10.27 -0.92 -19.41
N ALA A 201 9.97 -1.39 -20.61
CA ALA A 201 9.57 -0.52 -21.71
C ALA A 201 8.08 -0.67 -22.07
N THR A 202 7.42 0.43 -22.46
CA THR A 202 5.98 0.45 -22.73
C THR A 202 5.65 1.40 -23.88
N THR A 203 4.68 1.04 -24.72
CA THR A 203 4.24 1.84 -25.86
C THR A 203 2.94 2.57 -25.53
N TRP A 204 2.92 3.91 -25.63
CA TRP A 204 1.68 4.70 -25.56
C TRP A 204 0.92 4.70 -26.89
N SER A 205 1.62 4.79 -28.03
CA SER A 205 1.01 4.72 -29.36
C SER A 205 1.98 4.21 -30.42
N PRO A 206 1.54 3.34 -31.36
CA PRO A 206 2.23 3.12 -32.62
C PRO A 206 2.13 4.35 -33.53
N PRO A 207 2.83 4.33 -34.69
CA PRO A 207 2.58 5.24 -35.80
C PRO A 207 1.10 5.33 -36.17
N VAL A 208 0.66 6.54 -36.53
CA VAL A 208 -0.76 6.83 -36.78
C VAL A 208 -1.39 5.97 -37.87
N TRP A 209 -0.62 5.59 -38.88
CA TRP A 209 -1.08 4.72 -39.98
C TRP A 209 -1.49 3.32 -39.51
N MET A 210 -1.00 2.84 -38.37
CA MET A 210 -1.43 1.57 -37.76
C MET A 210 -2.80 1.64 -37.08
N LYS A 211 -3.37 2.84 -36.86
CA LYS A 211 -4.50 3.09 -35.95
C LYS A 211 -5.78 3.40 -36.70
N THR A 212 -6.92 2.90 -36.21
CA THR A 212 -8.23 3.08 -36.85
C THR A 212 -8.67 4.54 -37.04
N ASN A 213 -8.15 5.48 -36.25
CA ASN A 213 -8.49 6.90 -36.30
C ASN A 213 -7.42 7.80 -36.97
N HIS A 214 -6.29 7.22 -37.41
CA HIS A 214 -5.12 7.92 -37.96
C HIS A 214 -4.57 9.06 -37.08
N LYS A 215 -4.64 8.92 -35.75
CA LYS A 215 -4.20 9.95 -34.78
C LYS A 215 -3.51 9.35 -33.55
N PHE A 216 -2.63 10.12 -32.93
CA PHE A 216 -1.97 9.75 -31.68
C PHE A 216 -2.94 9.68 -30.50
N SER A 217 -3.90 10.61 -30.42
CA SER A 217 -4.93 10.67 -29.38
C SER A 217 -6.34 10.46 -29.93
N GLY A 218 -7.32 10.37 -29.02
CA GLY A 218 -8.71 9.99 -29.30
C GLY A 218 -8.93 8.48 -29.38
N ILE A 219 -10.21 8.07 -29.33
CA ILE A 219 -10.61 6.65 -29.40
C ILE A 219 -10.00 6.01 -30.64
N SER A 220 -9.27 4.91 -30.43
CA SER A 220 -8.55 4.21 -31.50
C SER A 220 -8.30 2.75 -31.13
N GLN A 221 -8.11 1.91 -32.14
CA GLN A 221 -7.60 0.55 -31.97
C GLN A 221 -6.51 0.30 -33.00
N LEU A 222 -5.67 -0.72 -32.76
CA LEU A 222 -4.77 -1.24 -33.78
C LEU A 222 -5.60 -1.89 -34.89
N LYS A 223 -5.30 -1.59 -36.16
CA LYS A 223 -5.92 -2.28 -37.30
C LYS A 223 -5.35 -3.71 -37.39
N GLN A 224 -6.18 -4.70 -37.73
CA GLN A 224 -5.81 -6.12 -37.60
C GLN A 224 -4.69 -6.52 -38.57
N GLU A 225 -4.63 -5.90 -39.75
CA GLU A 225 -3.56 -6.05 -40.73
C GLU A 225 -2.17 -5.63 -40.23
N TYR A 226 -2.08 -4.92 -39.10
CA TYR A 226 -0.82 -4.47 -38.49
C TYR A 226 -0.47 -5.17 -37.18
N PHE A 227 -1.18 -6.24 -36.80
CA PHE A 227 -0.89 -7.01 -35.59
C PHE A 227 0.56 -7.58 -35.59
N GLU A 228 0.97 -8.19 -36.71
CA GLU A 228 2.35 -8.67 -36.86
C GLU A 228 3.36 -7.52 -36.84
N THR A 229 3.13 -6.48 -37.66
CA THR A 229 3.98 -5.28 -37.70
C THR A 229 4.13 -4.59 -36.34
N TYR A 230 3.09 -4.54 -35.49
CA TYR A 230 3.18 -3.95 -34.15
C TYR A 230 3.96 -4.83 -33.16
N ALA A 231 3.98 -6.15 -33.35
CA ALA A 231 4.90 -7.03 -32.63
C ALA A 231 6.36 -6.85 -33.12
N LEU A 232 6.58 -6.69 -34.44
CA LEU A 232 7.89 -6.28 -34.97
C LEU A 232 8.32 -4.91 -34.46
N TYR A 233 7.39 -3.97 -34.22
CA TYR A 233 7.70 -2.63 -33.67
C TYR A 233 8.33 -2.71 -32.27
N HIS A 234 7.84 -3.61 -31.42
CA HIS A 234 8.45 -3.90 -30.12
C HIS A 234 9.79 -4.62 -30.28
N TYR A 235 9.89 -5.60 -31.19
CA TYR A 235 11.16 -6.27 -31.48
C TYR A 235 12.25 -5.28 -31.96
N LYS A 236 11.89 -4.34 -32.84
CA LYS A 236 12.79 -3.30 -33.34
C LYS A 236 13.25 -2.32 -32.26
N PHE A 237 12.40 -2.01 -31.28
CA PHE A 237 12.82 -1.25 -30.10
C PHE A 237 13.91 -1.97 -29.32
N LEU A 238 13.70 -3.27 -29.04
CA LEU A 238 14.67 -4.12 -28.34
C LEU A 238 16.00 -4.21 -29.11
N GLU A 239 15.93 -4.36 -30.43
CA GLU A 239 17.11 -4.35 -31.32
C GLU A 239 17.88 -3.03 -31.22
N LYS A 240 17.20 -1.88 -31.35
CA LYS A 240 17.85 -0.56 -31.31
C LYS A 240 18.41 -0.17 -29.94
N TYR A 241 17.74 -0.52 -28.85
CA TYR A 241 18.30 -0.30 -27.51
C TYR A 241 19.48 -1.23 -27.21
N ALA A 242 19.45 -2.48 -27.72
CA ALA A 242 20.58 -3.40 -27.59
C ALA A 242 21.80 -2.99 -28.44
N GLU A 243 21.61 -2.43 -29.63
CA GLU A 243 22.68 -1.79 -30.44
C GLU A 243 23.41 -0.69 -29.63
N GLU A 244 22.67 0.06 -28.81
CA GLU A 244 23.19 1.09 -27.92
C GLU A 244 23.77 0.55 -26.59
N GLY A 245 23.77 -0.77 -26.40
CA GLY A 245 24.27 -1.44 -25.19
C GLY A 245 23.29 -1.45 -24.01
N ILE A 246 22.02 -1.13 -24.23
CA ILE A 246 20.97 -1.07 -23.21
C ILE A 246 20.08 -2.31 -23.32
N ASN A 247 20.18 -3.21 -22.36
CA ASN A 247 19.34 -4.40 -22.30
C ASN A 247 18.00 -4.08 -21.61
N ILE A 248 16.90 -4.32 -22.32
CA ILE A 248 15.54 -4.23 -21.76
C ILE A 248 15.22 -5.51 -21.00
N TRP A 249 14.71 -5.38 -19.77
CA TRP A 249 14.35 -6.50 -18.90
C TRP A 249 12.91 -6.97 -19.16
N ALA A 250 11.98 -6.02 -19.32
CA ALA A 250 10.58 -6.29 -19.63
C ALA A 250 10.03 -5.33 -20.68
N ILE A 251 9.01 -5.79 -21.41
CA ILE A 251 8.07 -4.94 -22.16
C ILE A 251 6.67 -5.12 -21.59
N THR A 252 5.86 -4.08 -21.63
CA THR A 252 4.41 -4.19 -21.41
C THR A 252 3.67 -4.29 -22.74
N THR A 253 2.42 -4.76 -22.75
CA THR A 253 1.64 -4.92 -23.99
C THR A 253 1.28 -3.57 -24.64
N THR A 254 0.96 -2.57 -23.83
CA THR A 254 0.71 -1.16 -24.18
C THR A 254 0.46 -0.39 -22.87
N ASN A 255 0.73 0.90 -22.80
CA ASN A 255 0.29 1.73 -21.67
C ASN A 255 -1.24 1.91 -21.69
N GLU A 256 -1.92 1.67 -20.58
CA GLU A 256 -3.34 2.00 -20.31
C GLU A 256 -4.29 1.71 -21.48
N PRO A 257 -4.43 0.43 -21.89
CA PRO A 257 -5.31 0.03 -22.99
C PRO A 257 -6.76 0.48 -22.85
N ILE A 258 -7.25 0.75 -21.62
CA ILE A 258 -8.60 1.24 -21.39
C ILE A 258 -8.82 2.68 -21.89
N ASP A 259 -7.79 3.53 -21.81
CA ASP A 259 -7.87 4.96 -22.12
C ASP A 259 -8.11 5.19 -23.61
N GLY A 260 -7.37 4.48 -24.46
CA GLY A 260 -7.55 4.51 -25.90
C GLY A 260 -8.86 3.86 -26.38
N TYR A 261 -9.46 2.99 -25.57
CA TYR A 261 -10.71 2.29 -25.91
C TYR A 261 -11.94 3.15 -25.60
N PHE A 262 -11.98 3.81 -24.43
CA PHE A 262 -13.10 4.66 -24.01
C PHE A 262 -12.88 6.17 -24.26
N GLY A 263 -11.66 6.59 -24.60
CA GLY A 263 -11.34 8.00 -24.89
C GLY A 263 -11.15 8.84 -23.63
N LEU A 264 -10.60 8.25 -22.56
CA LEU A 264 -10.49 8.88 -21.25
C LEU A 264 -9.38 9.95 -21.20
N ALA A 265 -8.33 9.78 -22.01
CA ALA A 265 -7.22 10.71 -22.15
C ALA A 265 -7.22 11.50 -23.48
N ARG A 266 -6.32 12.48 -23.57
CA ARG A 266 -6.11 13.34 -24.76
C ARG A 266 -4.66 13.35 -25.28
N PHE A 267 -3.82 12.46 -24.74
CA PHE A 267 -2.43 12.24 -25.13
C PHE A 267 -2.29 10.98 -26.01
N ASN A 268 -1.05 10.54 -26.27
CA ASN A 268 -0.76 9.34 -27.05
C ASN A 268 -1.39 8.10 -26.40
N MET A 269 -2.30 7.40 -27.07
CA MET A 269 -2.94 6.21 -26.50
C MET A 269 -3.39 5.22 -27.56
N LEU A 270 -3.36 3.92 -27.26
CA LEU A 270 -3.83 2.84 -28.13
C LEU A 270 -4.87 1.99 -27.40
N GLY A 271 -6.11 2.01 -27.87
CA GLY A 271 -7.19 1.22 -27.28
C GLY A 271 -7.13 -0.24 -27.70
N TRP A 272 -7.46 -1.13 -26.78
CA TRP A 272 -7.60 -2.56 -27.05
C TRP A 272 -8.91 -3.10 -26.51
N SER A 273 -9.41 -4.18 -27.14
CA SER A 273 -10.29 -5.12 -26.44
C SER A 273 -9.45 -6.28 -25.92
N VAL A 274 -9.89 -6.90 -24.82
CA VAL A 274 -9.34 -8.15 -24.28
C VAL A 274 -9.14 -9.20 -25.38
N GLU A 275 -10.14 -9.36 -26.25
CA GLU A 275 -10.12 -10.30 -27.38
C GLU A 275 -8.95 -10.07 -28.33
N LYS A 276 -8.84 -8.85 -28.85
CA LYS A 276 -7.77 -8.48 -29.79
C LYS A 276 -6.40 -8.55 -29.13
N MET A 277 -6.28 -8.17 -27.86
CA MET A 277 -5.01 -8.24 -27.13
C MET A 277 -4.58 -9.70 -26.92
N GLY A 278 -5.50 -10.60 -26.54
CA GLY A 278 -5.20 -12.03 -26.42
C GLY A 278 -4.81 -12.67 -27.76
N GLU A 279 -5.50 -12.33 -28.84
CA GLU A 279 -5.15 -12.76 -30.21
C GLU A 279 -3.73 -12.30 -30.58
N TRP A 280 -3.44 -11.01 -30.41
CA TRP A 280 -2.14 -10.41 -30.73
C TRP A 280 -0.99 -10.98 -29.90
N ILE A 281 -1.20 -11.22 -28.59
CA ILE A 281 -0.21 -11.85 -27.72
C ILE A 281 0.12 -13.26 -28.22
N VAL A 282 -0.89 -14.09 -28.49
CA VAL A 282 -0.68 -15.51 -28.84
C VAL A 282 -0.19 -15.71 -30.26
N ASN A 283 -0.66 -14.90 -31.22
CA ASN A 283 -0.36 -15.08 -32.64
C ASN A 283 0.84 -14.25 -33.13
N ASN A 284 1.20 -13.16 -32.45
CA ASN A 284 2.23 -12.23 -32.92
C ASN A 284 3.30 -11.91 -31.87
N LEU A 285 2.97 -11.19 -30.80
CA LEU A 285 3.97 -10.68 -29.85
C LEU A 285 4.76 -11.81 -29.18
N GLY A 286 4.06 -12.79 -28.60
CA GLY A 286 4.65 -13.94 -27.94
C GLY A 286 5.60 -14.73 -28.86
N PRO A 287 5.13 -15.23 -30.01
CA PRO A 287 5.96 -15.92 -30.99
C PRO A 287 7.17 -15.10 -31.47
N ILE A 288 7.00 -13.82 -31.78
CA ILE A 288 8.10 -12.97 -32.29
C ILE A 288 9.18 -12.78 -31.21
N ILE A 289 8.80 -12.47 -29.97
CA ILE A 289 9.78 -12.31 -28.89
C ILE A 289 10.44 -13.66 -28.55
N ARG A 290 9.67 -14.73 -28.30
CA ARG A 290 10.20 -16.03 -27.85
C ARG A 290 11.04 -16.78 -28.88
N ASN A 291 10.83 -16.54 -30.18
CA ASN A 291 11.67 -17.13 -31.25
C ASN A 291 12.90 -16.28 -31.61
N SER A 292 13.15 -15.18 -30.90
CA SER A 292 14.26 -14.27 -31.18
C SER A 292 15.41 -14.36 -30.16
N ILE A 293 16.46 -13.56 -30.36
CA ILE A 293 17.53 -13.37 -29.36
C ILE A 293 17.01 -12.76 -28.06
N PHE A 294 15.87 -12.04 -28.09
CA PHE A 294 15.23 -11.41 -26.93
C PHE A 294 14.23 -12.32 -26.21
N LYS A 295 14.25 -13.63 -26.46
CA LYS A 295 13.32 -14.60 -25.87
C LYS A 295 13.18 -14.58 -24.34
N ASN A 296 14.16 -14.03 -23.62
CA ASN A 296 14.17 -13.91 -22.16
C ASN A 296 13.53 -12.60 -21.65
N VAL A 297 13.27 -11.61 -22.52
CA VAL A 297 12.61 -10.35 -22.15
C VAL A 297 11.21 -10.65 -21.63
N LYS A 298 10.87 -10.09 -20.48
CA LYS A 298 9.60 -10.34 -19.81
C LYS A 298 8.44 -9.64 -20.53
N ILE A 299 7.28 -10.28 -20.63
CA ILE A 299 6.07 -9.68 -21.18
C ILE A 299 5.08 -9.47 -20.04
N LEU A 300 4.79 -8.21 -19.74
CA LEU A 300 3.82 -7.79 -18.74
C LEU A 300 2.51 -7.39 -19.42
N SER A 301 1.41 -8.03 -19.03
CA SER A 301 0.08 -7.72 -19.55
C SER A 301 -0.57 -6.56 -18.77
N CYS A 302 -1.61 -5.99 -19.37
CA CYS A 302 -2.48 -4.95 -18.81
C CYS A 302 -1.81 -3.56 -18.73
N ASP A 303 -0.88 -3.32 -17.81
CA ASP A 303 -0.20 -2.01 -17.61
C ASP A 303 -1.21 -0.85 -17.45
N ASP A 304 -2.14 -1.05 -16.51
CA ASP A 304 -3.37 -0.26 -16.33
C ASP A 304 -3.80 -0.27 -14.85
N GLN A 305 -4.87 0.44 -14.53
CA GLN A 305 -5.42 0.63 -13.18
C GLN A 305 -5.83 -0.69 -12.51
N ARG A 306 -5.54 -0.86 -11.21
CA ARG A 306 -5.73 -2.14 -10.51
C ARG A 306 -7.13 -2.77 -10.57
N PHE A 307 -8.18 -1.98 -10.84
CA PHE A 307 -9.54 -2.49 -11.01
C PHE A 307 -9.79 -3.24 -12.34
N THR A 308 -9.02 -2.95 -13.39
CA THR A 308 -9.14 -3.63 -14.69
C THR A 308 -8.47 -5.00 -14.65
N ILE A 309 -7.37 -5.12 -13.90
CA ILE A 309 -6.42 -6.24 -13.94
C ILE A 309 -7.10 -7.61 -13.77
N PRO A 310 -7.95 -7.87 -12.75
CA PRO A 310 -8.50 -9.21 -12.54
C PRO A 310 -9.49 -9.61 -13.64
N PHE A 311 -10.23 -8.66 -14.21
CA PHE A 311 -11.12 -8.92 -15.34
C PHE A 311 -10.31 -9.15 -16.62
N TRP A 312 -9.42 -8.20 -16.94
CA TRP A 312 -8.67 -8.18 -18.19
C TRP A 312 -7.75 -9.40 -18.34
N PHE A 313 -7.03 -9.74 -17.28
CA PHE A 313 -6.13 -10.90 -17.27
C PHE A 313 -6.93 -12.21 -17.42
N ASN A 314 -7.93 -12.44 -16.57
CA ASN A 314 -8.71 -13.68 -16.63
C ASN A 314 -9.48 -13.84 -17.95
N GLU A 315 -10.03 -12.77 -18.53
CA GLU A 315 -10.74 -12.86 -19.80
C GLU A 315 -9.81 -13.07 -21.01
N ILE A 316 -8.57 -12.57 -20.99
CA ILE A 316 -7.54 -12.98 -21.96
C ILE A 316 -7.31 -14.48 -21.86
N LEU A 317 -7.13 -15.02 -20.64
CA LEU A 317 -6.84 -16.43 -20.43
C LEU A 317 -8.03 -17.35 -20.75
N ASN A 318 -9.26 -16.93 -20.45
CA ASN A 318 -10.48 -17.67 -20.78
C ASN A 318 -10.64 -17.87 -22.29
N LYS A 319 -10.27 -16.87 -23.10
CA LYS A 319 -10.39 -16.89 -24.57
C LYS A 319 -9.13 -17.43 -25.25
N TYR A 320 -7.96 -17.16 -24.69
CA TYR A 320 -6.64 -17.50 -25.25
C TYR A 320 -5.73 -18.12 -24.17
N PRO A 321 -5.96 -19.37 -23.69
CA PRO A 321 -5.17 -19.97 -22.61
C PRO A 321 -3.65 -19.98 -22.86
N LYS A 322 -3.24 -20.09 -24.13
CA LYS A 322 -1.82 -20.02 -24.56
C LYS A 322 -1.13 -18.68 -24.25
N ALA A 323 -1.87 -17.62 -23.87
CA ALA A 323 -1.23 -16.38 -23.44
C ALA A 323 -0.38 -16.59 -22.17
N LEU A 324 -0.68 -17.61 -21.33
CA LEU A 324 0.14 -17.98 -20.17
C LEU A 324 1.56 -18.42 -20.52
N ASP A 325 1.80 -18.94 -21.73
CA ASP A 325 3.14 -19.34 -22.21
C ASP A 325 4.01 -18.11 -22.53
N TYR A 326 3.37 -16.95 -22.72
CA TYR A 326 4.00 -15.71 -23.12
C TYR A 326 4.02 -14.64 -22.02
N ILE A 327 2.95 -14.52 -21.22
CA ILE A 327 2.86 -13.52 -20.16
C ILE A 327 3.67 -13.98 -18.94
N ASP A 328 4.62 -13.16 -18.50
CA ASP A 328 5.42 -13.36 -17.29
C ASP A 328 4.78 -12.69 -16.05
N GLY A 329 3.90 -11.70 -16.26
CA GLY A 329 3.26 -10.95 -15.18
C GLY A 329 2.27 -9.90 -15.64
N VAL A 330 1.83 -9.05 -14.72
CA VAL A 330 0.94 -7.91 -14.98
C VAL A 330 1.56 -6.60 -14.48
N GLY A 331 1.45 -5.55 -15.30
CA GLY A 331 1.73 -4.17 -14.91
C GLY A 331 0.49 -3.53 -14.27
N VAL A 332 0.69 -2.72 -13.24
CA VAL A 332 -0.39 -2.11 -12.44
C VAL A 332 -0.12 -0.62 -12.16
N HIS A 333 -1.14 0.21 -12.32
CA HIS A 333 -1.11 1.66 -12.12
C HIS A 333 -1.92 2.13 -10.89
N PHE A 334 -1.55 3.31 -10.39
CA PHE A 334 -1.90 3.88 -9.07
C PHE A 334 -3.17 4.77 -8.99
N TYR A 335 -3.76 5.18 -10.12
CA TYR A 335 -4.74 6.29 -10.13
C TYR A 335 -6.13 5.92 -9.62
N ALA A 336 -6.43 4.62 -9.52
CA ALA A 336 -7.58 4.09 -8.80
C ALA A 336 -7.40 4.04 -7.26
N ASP A 337 -6.26 4.57 -6.77
CA ASP A 337 -5.69 4.46 -5.43
C ASP A 337 -6.72 4.25 -4.31
N LYS A 338 -7.56 5.29 -4.24
CA LYS A 338 -8.46 5.68 -3.15
C LYS A 338 -9.86 5.07 -3.26
N VAL A 339 -10.11 4.28 -4.31
CA VAL A 339 -11.44 3.75 -4.69
C VAL A 339 -11.42 2.23 -4.71
N VAL A 340 -10.30 1.64 -5.15
CA VAL A 340 -10.14 0.18 -5.28
C VAL A 340 -8.94 -0.26 -4.43
N PRO A 341 -9.08 -1.24 -3.53
CA PRO A 341 -7.97 -1.70 -2.70
C PRO A 341 -7.03 -2.63 -3.48
N ALA A 342 -5.74 -2.66 -3.08
CA ALA A 342 -4.74 -3.57 -3.64
C ALA A 342 -5.12 -5.07 -3.55
N SER A 343 -6.05 -5.44 -2.65
CA SER A 343 -6.55 -6.81 -2.48
C SER A 343 -7.16 -7.41 -3.75
N VAL A 344 -7.63 -6.61 -4.71
CA VAL A 344 -8.15 -7.12 -5.99
C VAL A 344 -7.09 -7.91 -6.78
N LEU A 345 -5.82 -7.55 -6.62
CA LEU A 345 -4.68 -8.21 -7.26
C LEU A 345 -4.43 -9.62 -6.69
N TYR A 346 -4.90 -9.91 -5.46
CA TYR A 346 -4.82 -11.25 -4.87
C TYR A 346 -5.60 -12.30 -5.67
N ALA A 347 -6.65 -11.90 -6.40
CA ALA A 347 -7.38 -12.80 -7.29
C ALA A 347 -6.46 -13.37 -8.40
N VAL A 348 -5.51 -12.57 -8.88
CA VAL A 348 -4.48 -12.99 -9.85
C VAL A 348 -3.39 -13.79 -9.17
N SER A 349 -2.75 -13.30 -8.10
CA SER A 349 -1.64 -14.02 -7.45
C SER A 349 -2.04 -15.35 -6.82
N LYS A 350 -3.31 -15.51 -6.40
CA LYS A 350 -3.84 -16.76 -5.86
C LYS A 350 -4.05 -17.83 -6.93
N THR A 351 -4.44 -17.42 -8.13
CA THR A 351 -4.71 -18.35 -9.25
C THR A 351 -3.47 -18.63 -10.09
N HIS A 352 -2.56 -17.66 -10.19
CA HIS A 352 -1.35 -17.69 -11.01
C HIS A 352 -0.13 -17.20 -10.20
N PRO A 353 0.29 -17.93 -9.14
CA PRO A 353 1.37 -17.52 -8.25
C PRO A 353 2.76 -17.52 -8.90
N ASP A 354 2.89 -18.07 -10.11
CA ASP A 354 4.09 -18.02 -10.96
C ASP A 354 4.22 -16.69 -11.74
N LYS A 355 3.16 -15.87 -11.79
CA LYS A 355 3.12 -14.61 -12.53
C LYS A 355 3.39 -13.44 -11.60
N MET A 356 4.35 -12.58 -11.98
CA MET A 356 4.68 -11.40 -11.18
C MET A 356 3.59 -10.33 -11.28
N ILE A 357 3.44 -9.54 -10.22
CA ILE A 357 2.63 -8.32 -10.20
C ILE A 357 3.60 -7.17 -9.95
N LEU A 358 3.69 -6.25 -10.90
CA LEU A 358 4.61 -5.11 -10.83
C LEU A 358 3.81 -3.80 -10.87
N ALA A 359 3.99 -2.96 -9.85
CA ALA A 359 3.55 -1.57 -9.92
C ALA A 359 4.44 -0.84 -10.93
N THR A 360 3.91 -0.57 -12.13
CA THR A 360 4.67 0.00 -13.25
C THR A 360 4.57 1.51 -13.31
N GLU A 361 3.50 2.11 -12.78
CA GLU A 361 3.34 3.57 -12.73
C GLU A 361 2.61 4.05 -11.47
N ALA A 362 3.17 5.07 -10.82
CA ALA A 362 2.53 5.83 -9.75
C ALA A 362 2.88 7.31 -9.87
N CYS A 363 1.90 8.20 -9.73
CA CYS A 363 2.15 9.64 -9.68
C CYS A 363 1.13 10.40 -8.81
N GLU A 364 1.48 11.64 -8.45
CA GLU A 364 0.62 12.55 -7.68
C GLU A 364 0.47 13.89 -8.40
N GLY A 365 -0.71 14.50 -8.32
CA GLY A 365 -1.04 15.69 -9.10
C GLY A 365 -1.77 15.41 -10.41
N SER A 366 -1.97 14.16 -10.81
CA SER A 366 -2.66 13.78 -12.05
C SER A 366 -4.09 14.30 -12.13
N TYR A 367 -4.88 14.19 -11.05
CA TYR A 367 -6.32 14.45 -11.08
C TYR A 367 -6.69 15.86 -11.60
N PRO A 368 -7.78 16.00 -12.40
CA PRO A 368 -8.17 17.29 -13.00
C PRO A 368 -8.41 18.42 -11.99
N TRP A 369 -8.94 18.11 -10.81
CA TRP A 369 -9.20 19.10 -9.75
C TRP A 369 -7.96 19.52 -8.96
N GLN A 370 -6.82 18.82 -9.10
CA GLN A 370 -5.55 19.23 -8.51
C GLN A 370 -4.91 20.31 -9.40
N THR A 371 -5.19 21.58 -9.10
CA THR A 371 -4.67 22.76 -9.83
C THR A 371 -3.17 22.95 -9.65
N GLU A 372 -2.67 22.83 -8.42
CA GLU A 372 -1.23 22.85 -8.11
C GLU A 372 -0.61 21.47 -8.37
N LYS A 373 -0.06 21.30 -9.59
CA LYS A 373 0.56 20.05 -10.03
C LYS A 373 1.82 19.71 -9.23
N VAL A 374 2.73 20.67 -9.02
CA VAL A 374 3.95 20.49 -8.21
C VAL A 374 3.80 21.14 -6.83
N LYS A 375 3.59 20.32 -5.79
CA LYS A 375 3.47 20.78 -4.39
C LYS A 375 4.79 20.63 -3.62
N LEU A 376 5.68 21.62 -3.74
CA LEU A 376 6.95 21.62 -2.99
C LEU A 376 6.72 21.45 -1.48
N GLY A 377 7.49 20.56 -0.84
CA GLY A 377 7.42 20.28 0.60
C GLY A 377 6.17 19.53 1.07
N SER A 378 5.37 18.95 0.18
CA SER A 378 4.11 18.27 0.55
C SER A 378 4.36 16.92 1.23
N TRP A 379 4.35 16.89 2.56
CA TRP A 379 4.41 15.66 3.34
C TRP A 379 3.24 14.69 3.05
N PRO A 380 1.97 15.13 2.88
CA PRO A 380 0.88 14.22 2.53
C PRO A 380 1.08 13.45 1.21
N ARG A 381 1.81 14.01 0.23
CA ARG A 381 2.17 13.27 -1.00
C ARG A 381 3.26 12.23 -0.75
N ALA A 382 4.26 12.56 0.07
CA ALA A 382 5.27 11.58 0.49
C ALA A 382 4.63 10.42 1.25
N VAL A 383 3.69 10.71 2.15
CA VAL A 383 2.87 9.69 2.83
C VAL A 383 2.09 8.86 1.81
N SER A 384 1.41 9.47 0.83
CA SER A 384 0.63 8.71 -0.17
C SER A 384 1.45 7.69 -0.97
N TYR A 385 2.71 7.99 -1.29
CA TYR A 385 3.63 7.05 -1.96
C TYR A 385 4.04 5.87 -1.06
N ILE A 386 3.98 6.04 0.26
CA ILE A 386 4.31 5.01 1.26
C ILE A 386 3.05 4.20 1.63
N THR A 387 1.88 4.83 1.71
CA THR A 387 0.66 4.19 2.23
C THR A 387 -0.10 3.36 1.22
N ASP A 388 -0.02 3.64 -0.08
CA ASP A 388 -0.64 2.76 -1.10
C ASP A 388 -0.06 1.32 -1.06
N ILE A 389 1.15 1.18 -0.55
CA ILE A 389 1.79 -0.12 -0.34
C ILE A 389 0.96 -0.98 0.68
N LEU A 390 0.07 -0.38 1.50
CA LEU A 390 -0.66 -1.01 2.63
C LEU A 390 -1.97 -0.26 3.08
N GLU A 391 -3.21 -0.70 2.75
CA GLU A 391 -4.48 -0.03 3.20
C GLU A 391 -5.69 -0.91 3.65
N LEU A 392 -6.42 -0.49 4.71
CA LEU A 392 -7.61 -1.17 5.33
C LEU A 392 -8.99 -0.68 4.84
N LEU A 393 -9.10 0.38 4.04
CA LEU A 393 -10.38 1.08 3.79
C LEU A 393 -11.49 0.20 3.16
N GLY A 394 -12.75 0.65 3.25
CA GLY A 394 -13.93 0.00 2.66
C GLY A 394 -14.70 -0.93 3.59
N VAL A 395 -15.50 -1.82 3.00
CA VAL A 395 -16.42 -2.72 3.71
C VAL A 395 -15.70 -3.94 4.31
N TRP A 396 -16.18 -4.34 5.48
CA TRP A 396 -15.80 -5.54 6.23
C TRP A 396 -17.02 -6.19 6.87
N TYR A 397 -17.09 -7.53 6.80
CA TYR A 397 -18.09 -8.33 7.48
C TYR A 397 -17.59 -8.74 8.86
N VAL A 398 -18.40 -8.56 9.90
CA VAL A 398 -18.06 -9.07 11.24
C VAL A 398 -18.33 -10.57 11.28
N ILE A 399 -17.29 -11.38 11.44
CA ILE A 399 -17.44 -12.84 11.55
C ILE A 399 -17.71 -13.25 13.00
N GLN A 400 -17.06 -12.58 13.95
CA GLN A 400 -17.30 -12.79 15.39
C GLN A 400 -17.20 -11.49 16.18
N LYS A 401 -18.00 -11.35 17.23
CA LYS A 401 -17.93 -10.19 18.13
C LYS A 401 -18.35 -10.59 19.54
N THR A 402 -17.71 -9.99 20.55
CA THR A 402 -18.09 -10.22 21.95
C THR A 402 -19.40 -9.52 22.28
N SER A 403 -20.24 -10.16 23.09
CA SER A 403 -21.46 -9.55 23.65
C SER A 403 -22.39 -8.95 22.59
N THR A 404 -22.77 -9.76 21.60
CA THR A 404 -23.78 -9.37 20.61
C THR A 404 -24.82 -10.47 20.40
N ALA A 405 -26.07 -10.06 20.21
CA ALA A 405 -27.18 -10.90 19.75
C ALA A 405 -27.57 -10.59 18.28
N SER A 406 -26.74 -9.83 17.57
CA SER A 406 -26.98 -9.49 16.17
C SER A 406 -26.48 -10.59 15.24
N HIS A 407 -27.31 -10.99 14.28
CA HIS A 407 -26.95 -12.00 13.28
C HIS A 407 -26.36 -11.41 12.00
N CYS A 408 -26.40 -10.08 11.82
CA CYS A 408 -25.74 -9.39 10.73
C CYS A 408 -25.09 -8.10 11.23
N ILE A 409 -23.78 -7.96 11.05
CA ILE A 409 -23.05 -6.71 11.28
C ILE A 409 -22.00 -6.50 10.19
N THR A 410 -21.99 -5.33 9.55
CA THR A 410 -20.89 -4.87 8.69
C THR A 410 -20.32 -3.56 9.18
N TYR A 411 -19.02 -3.35 8.99
CA TYR A 411 -18.36 -2.05 9.17
C TYR A 411 -17.92 -1.55 7.80
N ASN A 412 -18.20 -0.29 7.49
CA ASN A 412 -17.64 0.39 6.33
C ASN A 412 -16.75 1.55 6.80
N PHE A 413 -15.45 1.48 6.48
CA PHE A 413 -14.49 2.53 6.81
C PHE A 413 -14.30 3.46 5.62
N THR A 414 -14.61 4.73 5.80
CA THR A 414 -14.48 5.77 4.79
C THR A 414 -13.58 6.91 5.27
N LYS A 415 -12.88 7.54 4.34
CA LYS A 415 -11.98 8.66 4.63
C LYS A 415 -12.79 9.96 4.71
N THR A 416 -12.45 10.85 5.64
CA THR A 416 -13.02 12.21 5.68
C THR A 416 -12.05 13.22 5.05
N ASP A 417 -12.52 14.46 4.87
CA ASP A 417 -11.67 15.55 4.37
C ASP A 417 -10.60 16.01 5.39
N GLU A 418 -10.71 15.60 6.65
CA GLU A 418 -9.76 15.95 7.72
C GLU A 418 -8.66 14.88 7.87
N PRO A 419 -7.36 15.25 7.78
CA PRO A 419 -6.27 14.31 8.00
C PRO A 419 -6.30 13.65 9.38
N GLY A 420 -6.12 12.33 9.44
CA GLY A 420 -6.19 11.56 10.69
C GLY A 420 -7.61 11.28 11.20
N THR A 421 -8.65 11.70 10.46
CA THR A 421 -10.05 11.41 10.76
C THR A 421 -10.66 10.48 9.70
N TYR A 422 -11.39 9.48 10.17
CA TYR A 422 -12.10 8.50 9.35
C TYR A 422 -13.54 8.36 9.86
N GLU A 423 -14.47 7.96 9.00
CA GLU A 423 -15.84 7.62 9.38
C GLU A 423 -16.02 6.10 9.35
N ILE A 424 -16.63 5.54 10.39
CA ILE A 424 -17.06 4.14 10.46
C ILE A 424 -18.58 4.10 10.47
N ASP A 425 -19.16 3.45 9.47
CA ASP A 425 -20.59 3.12 9.44
C ASP A 425 -20.77 1.65 9.84
N GLN A 426 -21.36 1.41 11.01
CA GLN A 426 -21.77 0.07 11.46
C GLN A 426 -23.25 -0.15 11.12
N VAL A 427 -23.54 -1.04 10.17
CA VAL A 427 -24.90 -1.53 9.93
C VAL A 427 -25.13 -2.80 10.75
N SER A 428 -26.25 -2.90 11.47
CA SER A 428 -26.59 -4.08 12.27
C SER A 428 -28.10 -4.35 12.38
N GLN A 429 -28.49 -5.63 12.39
CA GLN A 429 -29.86 -6.08 12.66
C GLN A 429 -30.02 -6.54 14.12
N HIS A 430 -31.05 -6.07 14.82
CA HIS A 430 -31.35 -6.47 16.21
C HIS A 430 -32.69 -7.22 16.30
N PHE A 431 -32.68 -8.49 16.69
CA PHE A 431 -33.88 -9.33 16.73
C PHE A 431 -34.88 -8.98 17.86
N LEU A 432 -34.41 -8.36 18.96
CA LEU A 432 -35.22 -8.14 20.16
C LEU A 432 -36.42 -7.17 20.00
N LEU A 433 -36.52 -6.47 18.86
CA LEU A 433 -37.63 -5.56 18.53
C LEU A 433 -38.53 -6.07 17.39
N GLY A 434 -38.31 -7.30 16.90
CA GLY A 434 -39.12 -7.96 15.85
C GLY A 434 -40.58 -8.29 16.22
N LEU A 435 -41.11 -7.68 17.29
CA LEU A 435 -42.50 -7.75 17.72
C LEU A 435 -43.38 -6.63 17.13
N THR A 436 -42.82 -5.79 16.24
CA THR A 436 -43.56 -4.71 15.55
C THR A 436 -43.32 -4.75 14.04
N PRO A 437 -44.31 -4.39 13.19
CA PRO A 437 -44.28 -4.65 11.75
C PRO A 437 -43.55 -3.53 10.95
N LEU A 438 -42.42 -3.05 11.46
CA LEU A 438 -41.57 -2.05 10.80
C LEU A 438 -40.21 -2.68 10.47
N GLU A 439 -39.59 -2.28 9.37
CA GLU A 439 -38.21 -2.67 9.06
C GLU A 439 -37.24 -1.88 9.95
N HIS A 440 -36.37 -2.58 10.68
CA HIS A 440 -35.49 -2.00 11.70
C HIS A 440 -34.00 -2.21 11.35
N ASP A 441 -33.55 -1.53 10.30
CA ASP A 441 -32.12 -1.45 9.98
C ASP A 441 -31.44 -0.35 10.79
N TYR A 442 -30.56 -0.73 11.71
CA TYR A 442 -29.80 0.21 12.53
C TYR A 442 -28.41 0.46 11.94
N SER A 443 -28.24 1.64 11.33
CA SER A 443 -26.96 2.22 10.92
C SER A 443 -26.42 3.14 12.02
N TYR A 444 -25.22 2.86 12.52
CA TYR A 444 -24.51 3.70 13.50
C TYR A 444 -23.24 4.28 12.88
N LYS A 445 -23.31 5.56 12.50
CA LYS A 445 -22.15 6.33 12.06
C LYS A 445 -21.34 6.81 13.26
N GLY A 446 -20.04 6.54 13.25
CA GLY A 446 -19.08 7.00 14.24
C GLY A 446 -17.88 7.67 13.59
N VAL A 447 -17.26 8.59 14.31
CA VAL A 447 -16.00 9.23 13.89
C VAL A 447 -14.84 8.51 14.57
N LEU A 448 -13.89 8.05 13.77
CA LEU A 448 -12.59 7.56 14.18
C LEU A 448 -11.57 8.69 14.07
N THR A 449 -10.78 8.91 15.10
CA THR A 449 -9.68 9.88 15.08
C THR A 449 -8.39 9.20 15.51
N VAL A 450 -7.33 9.36 14.72
CA VAL A 450 -5.95 8.96 15.03
C VAL A 450 -5.35 10.01 15.97
N PRO A 451 -5.14 9.73 17.27
CA PRO A 451 -4.61 10.72 18.21
C PRO A 451 -3.08 10.84 18.11
N ASP A 452 -2.41 9.81 17.59
CA ASP A 452 -0.97 9.73 17.39
C ASP A 452 -0.68 9.16 15.98
N PRO A 453 -0.25 10.00 15.02
CA PRO A 453 0.14 9.57 13.68
C PRO A 453 1.32 8.58 13.63
N ALA A 454 2.06 8.37 14.73
CA ALA A 454 3.08 7.33 14.81
C ALA A 454 2.49 5.93 15.06
N VAL A 455 1.26 5.82 15.58
CA VAL A 455 0.56 4.53 15.78
C VAL A 455 -0.91 4.62 15.30
N PRO A 456 -1.16 4.78 13.99
CA PRO A 456 -2.52 5.01 13.48
C PRO A 456 -3.49 3.83 13.67
N GLY A 457 -2.97 2.63 13.95
CA GLY A 457 -3.75 1.48 14.43
C GLY A 457 -4.44 1.69 15.78
N ARG A 458 -4.03 2.72 16.56
CA ARG A 458 -4.66 3.16 17.82
C ARG A 458 -5.54 4.39 17.58
N MET A 459 -6.79 4.18 17.20
CA MET A 459 -7.78 5.23 17.03
C MET A 459 -8.61 5.46 18.32
N LYS A 460 -9.35 6.57 18.35
CA LYS A 460 -10.49 6.78 19.24
C LYS A 460 -11.76 6.81 18.41
N VAL A 461 -12.77 6.03 18.79
CA VAL A 461 -14.09 6.07 18.16
C VAL A 461 -15.07 6.88 19.01
N ARG A 462 -15.89 7.71 18.35
CA ARG A 462 -16.99 8.45 18.97
C ARG A 462 -18.26 8.28 18.14
N PHE A 463 -19.27 7.64 18.73
CA PHE A 463 -20.62 7.59 18.18
C PHE A 463 -21.48 8.73 18.77
N PRO A 464 -22.33 9.42 17.98
CA PRO A 464 -23.06 10.62 18.42
C PRO A 464 -23.89 10.46 19.70
N LEU A 465 -24.46 9.27 19.93
CA LEU A 465 -25.37 8.98 21.05
C LEU A 465 -24.67 8.40 22.30
N SER A 466 -23.33 8.35 22.34
CA SER A 466 -22.62 7.78 23.49
C SER A 466 -22.53 8.75 24.68
N VAL A 467 -23.42 8.57 25.66
CA VAL A 467 -23.47 9.33 26.93
C VAL A 467 -22.17 9.21 27.75
N ALA A 468 -21.34 8.20 27.45
CA ALA A 468 -20.08 7.90 28.14
C ALA A 468 -18.80 8.37 27.39
N GLY A 469 -18.92 9.16 26.31
CA GLY A 469 -17.76 9.72 25.59
C GLY A 469 -17.10 8.78 24.59
N SER A 470 -15.86 9.07 24.19
CA SER A 470 -15.09 8.29 23.21
C SER A 470 -14.55 6.98 23.79
N ALA A 471 -14.54 5.92 22.99
CA ALA A 471 -13.85 4.65 23.30
C ALA A 471 -12.50 4.57 22.57
N SER A 472 -11.55 3.77 23.08
CA SER A 472 -10.41 3.35 22.27
C SER A 472 -10.88 2.39 21.18
N TYR A 473 -10.19 2.42 20.04
CA TYR A 473 -10.46 1.58 18.88
C TYR A 473 -9.12 1.15 18.29
N THR A 474 -8.73 -0.08 18.56
CA THR A 474 -7.42 -0.62 18.24
C THR A 474 -7.55 -1.74 17.22
N VAL A 475 -6.86 -1.64 16.07
CA VAL A 475 -6.68 -2.79 15.18
C VAL A 475 -5.55 -3.65 15.75
N LEU A 476 -5.87 -4.82 16.30
CA LEU A 476 -4.91 -5.71 16.97
C LEU A 476 -4.13 -6.60 16.01
N SER A 477 -4.75 -6.99 14.89
CA SER A 477 -4.04 -7.63 13.79
C SER A 477 -4.85 -7.55 12.51
N THR A 478 -4.19 -7.42 11.36
CA THR A 478 -4.86 -7.45 10.06
C THR A 478 -3.87 -7.80 8.96
N ASP A 479 -4.36 -8.41 7.88
CA ASP A 479 -3.63 -8.46 6.61
C ASP A 479 -4.23 -7.51 5.55
N TYR A 480 -5.19 -6.65 5.98
CA TYR A 480 -5.97 -5.68 5.19
C TYR A 480 -6.86 -6.27 4.07
N THR A 481 -6.54 -7.46 3.59
CA THR A 481 -7.13 -8.09 2.40
C THR A 481 -8.05 -9.28 2.73
N THR A 482 -7.95 -9.86 3.93
CA THR A 482 -8.70 -11.07 4.29
C THR A 482 -9.33 -10.94 5.67
N TYR A 483 -8.58 -10.53 6.69
CA TYR A 483 -9.09 -10.42 8.06
C TYR A 483 -8.62 -9.13 8.78
N ALA A 484 -9.37 -8.75 9.80
CA ALA A 484 -8.88 -7.83 10.84
C ALA A 484 -9.43 -8.25 12.21
N ALA A 485 -8.65 -8.12 13.27
CA ALA A 485 -9.08 -8.20 14.65
C ALA A 485 -9.05 -6.80 15.23
N ILE A 486 -10.18 -6.34 15.76
CA ILE A 486 -10.32 -5.05 16.44
C ILE A 486 -10.63 -5.30 17.90
N PHE A 487 -10.06 -4.46 18.76
CA PHE A 487 -10.42 -4.36 20.15
C PHE A 487 -10.82 -2.92 20.50
N THR A 488 -11.83 -2.80 21.36
CA THR A 488 -12.38 -1.52 21.81
C THR A 488 -12.53 -1.52 23.33
N CYS A 489 -12.20 -0.41 23.98
CA CYS A 489 -12.35 -0.22 25.42
C CYS A 489 -12.95 1.15 25.71
N GLN A 490 -14.07 1.17 26.45
CA GLN A 490 -14.71 2.38 26.92
C GLN A 490 -14.69 2.43 28.44
N LYS A 491 -14.15 3.51 29.00
CA LYS A 491 -14.16 3.76 30.45
C LYS A 491 -15.55 4.25 30.87
N LEU A 492 -16.14 3.62 31.88
CA LEU A 492 -17.37 4.01 32.54
C LEU A 492 -17.05 4.45 33.99
N ALA A 493 -18.01 5.08 34.68
CA ALA A 493 -17.78 5.65 36.02
C ALA A 493 -17.27 4.63 37.07
N PHE A 494 -17.70 3.36 36.96
CA PHE A 494 -17.36 2.28 37.90
C PHE A 494 -16.92 0.98 37.20
N ALA A 495 -16.70 0.98 35.88
CA ALA A 495 -16.39 -0.22 35.09
C ALA A 495 -15.68 0.13 33.78
N HIS A 496 -15.26 -0.89 33.01
CA HIS A 496 -14.80 -0.74 31.64
C HIS A 496 -15.60 -1.66 30.72
N ARG A 497 -16.19 -1.12 29.64
CA ARG A 497 -16.79 -1.94 28.57
C ARG A 497 -15.69 -2.31 27.60
N ARG A 498 -15.42 -3.60 27.43
CA ARG A 498 -14.47 -4.14 26.45
C ARG A 498 -15.24 -4.85 25.35
N SER A 499 -14.80 -4.74 24.10
CA SER A 499 -15.32 -5.58 23.02
C SER A 499 -14.26 -5.90 21.98
N ALA A 500 -14.21 -7.16 21.58
CA ALA A 500 -13.41 -7.63 20.45
C ALA A 500 -14.31 -7.95 19.25
N THR A 501 -13.79 -7.72 18.04
CA THR A 501 -14.45 -7.98 16.77
C THR A 501 -13.45 -8.64 15.82
N ILE A 502 -13.79 -9.80 15.24
CA ILE A 502 -13.10 -10.39 14.09
C ILE A 502 -13.87 -9.99 12.84
N LEU A 503 -13.18 -9.33 11.91
CA LEU A 503 -13.64 -8.94 10.60
C LEU A 503 -13.08 -9.86 9.51
N SER A 504 -13.81 -9.96 8.41
CA SER A 504 -13.36 -10.53 7.14
C SER A 504 -13.74 -9.61 5.98
N ARG A 505 -13.00 -9.66 4.87
CA ARG A 505 -13.43 -9.04 3.61
C ARG A 505 -14.56 -9.81 2.93
N GLU A 506 -14.72 -11.08 3.28
CA GLU A 506 -15.78 -11.96 2.81
C GLU A 506 -16.81 -12.24 3.91
N LYS A 507 -18.00 -12.74 3.53
CA LYS A 507 -19.08 -13.08 4.48
C LYS A 507 -18.73 -14.21 5.45
N GLU A 508 -17.71 -14.99 5.10
CA GLU A 508 -17.14 -16.06 5.92
C GLU A 508 -15.64 -15.81 6.07
N LEU A 509 -14.99 -16.54 6.97
CA LEU A 509 -13.54 -16.54 7.15
C LEU A 509 -13.08 -17.94 7.51
N ASP A 510 -12.03 -18.41 6.85
CA ASP A 510 -11.51 -19.75 7.09
C ASP A 510 -11.12 -19.95 8.56
N LYS A 511 -11.43 -21.13 9.08
CA LYS A 511 -11.25 -21.48 10.49
C LYS A 511 -9.81 -21.26 10.96
N MET A 512 -8.80 -21.44 10.12
CA MET A 512 -7.40 -21.15 10.46
C MET A 512 -7.19 -19.67 10.84
N TYR A 513 -7.79 -18.73 10.10
CA TYR A 513 -7.69 -17.31 10.42
C TYR A 513 -8.54 -16.94 11.64
N VAL A 514 -9.74 -17.52 11.77
CA VAL A 514 -10.60 -17.34 12.95
C VAL A 514 -9.88 -17.82 14.21
N ASP A 515 -9.29 -19.02 14.20
CA ASP A 515 -8.58 -19.59 15.34
C ASP A 515 -7.29 -18.79 15.62
N LYS A 516 -6.54 -18.36 14.60
CA LYS A 516 -5.39 -17.44 14.75
C LYS A 516 -5.82 -16.12 15.44
N MET A 517 -6.93 -15.52 15.02
CA MET A 517 -7.45 -14.29 15.60
C MET A 517 -7.99 -14.50 17.01
N ARG A 518 -8.63 -15.63 17.30
CA ARG A 518 -9.02 -16.04 18.66
C ARG A 518 -7.82 -16.19 19.58
N THR A 519 -6.73 -16.81 19.13
CA THR A 519 -5.48 -16.92 19.92
C THR A 519 -4.87 -15.54 20.19
N LYS A 520 -4.84 -14.64 19.18
CA LYS A 520 -4.37 -13.26 19.36
C LYS A 520 -5.29 -12.49 20.32
N LEU A 521 -6.61 -12.60 20.20
CA LEU A 521 -7.56 -11.97 21.14
C LEU A 521 -7.44 -12.51 22.57
N ALA A 522 -7.21 -13.81 22.73
CA ALA A 522 -6.96 -14.45 24.01
C ALA A 522 -5.71 -13.90 24.73
N SER A 523 -4.65 -13.53 23.99
CA SER A 523 -3.50 -12.86 24.59
C SER A 523 -3.79 -11.45 25.14
N PHE A 524 -4.94 -10.83 24.83
CA PHE A 524 -5.38 -9.54 25.42
C PHE A 524 -6.41 -9.69 26.55
N GLY A 525 -6.59 -10.91 27.08
CA GLY A 525 -7.55 -11.16 28.14
C GLY A 525 -9.01 -11.03 27.68
N VAL A 526 -9.27 -11.28 26.40
CA VAL A 526 -10.61 -11.55 25.86
C VAL A 526 -10.80 -13.06 25.89
N ASP A 527 -11.86 -13.57 26.50
CA ASP A 527 -12.12 -15.01 26.44
C ASP A 527 -12.44 -15.41 24.97
N PRO A 528 -11.71 -16.35 24.35
CA PRO A 528 -11.99 -16.78 22.99
C PRO A 528 -13.35 -17.49 22.84
N TYR A 529 -14.00 -17.89 23.94
CA TYR A 529 -15.35 -18.44 23.98
C TYR A 529 -16.45 -17.37 24.07
N ASP A 530 -16.14 -16.12 24.45
CA ASP A 530 -17.09 -14.99 24.50
C ASP A 530 -17.39 -14.39 23.10
N LEU A 531 -16.74 -14.90 22.05
CA LEU A 531 -16.88 -14.46 20.67
C LEU A 531 -18.07 -15.14 19.97
N SER A 532 -19.23 -14.49 20.02
CA SER A 532 -20.44 -14.88 19.27
C SER A 532 -20.17 -14.91 17.76
N ILE A 533 -20.55 -16.01 17.10
CA ILE A 533 -20.49 -16.15 15.64
C ILE A 533 -21.65 -15.38 15.00
N ILE A 534 -21.34 -14.56 14.00
CA ILE A 534 -22.32 -13.76 13.25
C ILE A 534 -22.48 -14.37 11.86
N ILE A 535 -23.72 -14.68 11.48
CA ILE A 535 -24.04 -15.43 10.26
C ILE A 535 -24.55 -14.43 9.20
N GLN A 536 -23.65 -14.00 8.31
CA GLN A 536 -23.84 -12.90 7.33
C GLN A 536 -24.84 -13.20 6.17
N ASN A 537 -25.80 -14.10 6.42
CA ASN A 537 -26.89 -14.46 5.52
C ASN A 537 -28.07 -13.48 5.69
N ASN A 538 -28.68 -13.08 4.58
CA ASN A 538 -29.83 -12.17 4.55
C ASN A 538 -29.61 -10.79 5.24
N CYS A 539 -28.36 -10.36 5.32
CA CYS A 539 -27.99 -9.00 5.74
C CYS A 539 -28.70 -7.90 4.92
N PRO A 540 -28.98 -6.73 5.52
CA PRO A 540 -29.44 -5.56 4.78
C PRO A 540 -28.42 -5.16 3.71
N LYS A 541 -28.91 -4.56 2.62
CA LYS A 541 -28.01 -3.94 1.65
C LYS A 541 -27.43 -2.66 2.25
N HIS A 542 -26.12 -2.40 2.05
CA HIS A 542 -25.55 -1.10 2.38
C HIS A 542 -26.32 0.02 1.64
N PRO A 543 -26.48 1.22 2.22
CA PRO A 543 -27.42 2.25 1.79
C PRO A 543 -27.14 2.96 0.45
N ASN A 544 -26.37 2.34 -0.45
CA ASN A 544 -26.41 2.62 -1.89
C ASN A 544 -27.54 1.83 -2.61
N GLY A 545 -28.51 1.30 -1.84
CA GLY A 545 -29.73 0.67 -2.34
C GLY A 545 -30.81 0.57 -1.27
N THR A 546 -31.74 1.54 -1.27
CA THR A 546 -32.93 1.72 -0.40
C THR A 546 -32.71 2.15 1.06
N GLU A 547 -33.70 2.87 1.59
CA GLU A 547 -33.62 3.74 2.77
C GLU A 547 -33.79 2.99 4.10
N GLY A 548 -32.72 2.85 4.88
CA GLY A 548 -32.80 2.60 6.33
C GLY A 548 -33.08 3.88 7.10
N VAL A 549 -33.89 3.82 8.16
CA VAL A 549 -34.28 5.01 8.96
C VAL A 549 -33.08 5.60 9.71
N ASN A 550 -32.53 6.67 9.15
CA ASN A 550 -31.39 7.38 9.73
C ASN A 550 -31.83 8.28 10.90
N ILE A 551 -31.51 7.89 12.14
CA ILE A 551 -31.80 8.66 13.37
C ILE A 551 -30.81 9.83 13.48
N ASN A 552 -30.98 10.83 12.61
CA ASN A 552 -30.19 12.06 12.60
C ASN A 552 -30.77 13.06 13.61
N ILE A 553 -30.48 12.87 14.90
CA ILE A 553 -30.89 13.80 15.96
C ILE A 553 -29.95 15.01 15.97
N ASN A 554 -30.53 16.18 15.70
CA ASN A 554 -29.84 17.47 15.76
C ASN A 554 -29.20 17.68 17.17
N PRO A 555 -27.90 18.05 17.27
CA PRO A 555 -27.22 18.19 18.56
C PRO A 555 -27.84 19.22 19.52
N ASN A 556 -28.72 20.10 19.02
CA ASN A 556 -29.43 21.09 19.85
C ASN A 556 -30.74 20.57 20.46
N THR A 557 -31.18 19.34 20.17
CA THR A 557 -32.49 18.81 20.63
C THR A 557 -32.53 18.50 22.13
N PHE A 558 -31.39 18.33 22.80
CA PHE A 558 -31.30 18.07 24.24
C PHE A 558 -30.59 19.19 24.99
N SER A 559 -31.33 20.26 25.30
CA SER A 559 -30.91 21.18 26.36
C SER A 559 -30.95 20.48 27.73
N SER A 560 -30.11 20.92 28.65
CA SER A 560 -29.98 20.36 30.01
C SER A 560 -31.26 20.41 30.86
N HIS A 561 -32.31 21.10 30.40
CA HIS A 561 -33.56 21.26 31.13
C HIS A 561 -34.48 20.03 31.04
N ASN A 562 -34.40 19.24 29.96
CA ASN A 562 -35.34 18.11 29.73
C ASN A 562 -34.88 16.77 30.34
N ILE A 563 -33.67 16.70 30.88
CA ILE A 563 -33.10 15.45 31.44
C ILE A 563 -33.70 15.13 32.83
N GLY A 564 -34.22 16.15 33.54
CA GLY A 564 -34.74 15.99 34.91
C GLY A 564 -36.03 15.16 35.03
N GLU A 565 -36.95 15.22 34.04
CA GLU A 565 -38.23 14.51 34.13
C GLU A 565 -38.15 13.06 33.61
N ALA A 566 -37.34 12.79 32.59
CA ALA A 566 -37.25 11.47 31.97
C ALA A 566 -36.74 10.38 32.93
N VAL A 567 -35.86 10.74 33.87
CA VAL A 567 -35.25 9.81 34.83
C VAL A 567 -36.26 9.27 35.87
N ARG A 568 -37.43 9.91 36.03
CA ARG A 568 -38.39 9.54 37.10
C ARG A 568 -39.46 8.52 36.71
N LYS A 569 -39.48 8.00 35.47
CA LYS A 569 -40.65 7.23 34.96
C LYS A 569 -40.37 5.91 34.24
N THR A 570 -39.14 5.36 34.28
CA THR A 570 -38.86 4.04 33.70
C THR A 570 -37.85 3.25 34.54
N GLY A 571 -38.32 2.73 35.68
CA GLY A 571 -37.61 1.70 36.43
C GLY A 571 -38.02 0.31 35.93
N GLY A 572 -37.08 -0.42 35.31
CA GLY A 572 -37.30 -1.81 34.87
C GLY A 572 -36.35 -2.28 33.76
N VAL A 573 -35.23 -2.93 34.16
CA VAL A 573 -34.78 -4.29 33.73
C VAL A 573 -34.87 -4.65 32.22
N ILE A 574 -33.90 -5.23 31.50
CA ILE A 574 -32.48 -5.69 31.64
C ILE A 574 -32.05 -6.05 30.19
N ALA A 575 -30.78 -6.08 29.73
CA ALA A 575 -29.49 -5.50 30.11
C ALA A 575 -28.53 -5.69 28.89
N ASP A 576 -27.31 -5.16 28.95
CA ASP A 576 -26.22 -5.49 28.01
C ASP A 576 -24.87 -5.42 28.76
N GLY A 577 -24.19 -6.56 28.94
CA GLY A 577 -22.78 -6.62 29.37
C GLY A 577 -22.36 -5.96 30.70
N VAL A 578 -23.08 -6.21 31.81
CA VAL A 578 -22.60 -5.87 33.18
C VAL A 578 -22.44 -7.15 34.01
N GLU A 579 -21.20 -7.60 34.20
CA GLU A 579 -20.89 -8.67 35.14
C GLU A 579 -20.87 -8.11 36.58
N TYR A 580 -21.88 -8.47 37.38
CA TYR A 580 -22.14 -7.87 38.69
C TYR A 580 -21.59 -8.75 39.83
N VAL A 581 -20.32 -8.53 40.20
CA VAL A 581 -19.69 -9.19 41.35
C VAL A 581 -20.20 -8.60 42.66
N VAL A 582 -21.33 -9.10 43.18
CA VAL A 582 -21.89 -8.66 44.48
C VAL A 582 -22.15 -9.80 45.49
N GLU A 583 -22.01 -11.06 45.08
CA GLU A 583 -22.05 -12.21 46.00
C GLU A 583 -20.82 -12.27 46.96
N ALA A 584 -19.68 -11.69 46.58
CA ALA A 584 -18.47 -11.68 47.42
C ALA A 584 -18.54 -10.68 48.59
N GLY A 585 -19.20 -9.53 48.41
CA GLY A 585 -19.27 -8.48 49.44
C GLY A 585 -20.19 -8.80 50.62
N LYS A 586 -21.30 -9.51 50.36
CA LYS A 586 -22.33 -9.79 51.39
C LYS A 586 -21.91 -10.83 52.45
N LYS A 587 -20.93 -11.68 52.17
CA LYS A 587 -20.35 -12.61 53.16
C LYS A 587 -19.19 -12.03 53.98
N VAL A 588 -18.67 -10.86 53.60
CA VAL A 588 -17.62 -10.15 54.35
C VAL A 588 -18.22 -9.08 55.28
N TYR A 589 -19.28 -8.39 54.84
CA TYR A 589 -19.91 -7.33 55.66
C TYR A 589 -20.64 -7.83 56.93
N HIS A 590 -20.93 -9.14 57.03
CA HIS A 590 -21.51 -9.77 58.22
C HIS A 590 -20.52 -10.69 58.99
N LYS A 591 -19.22 -10.57 58.74
CA LYS A 591 -18.19 -11.35 59.45
C LYS A 591 -17.00 -10.52 59.97
N VAL A 592 -17.11 -9.19 59.92
CA VAL A 592 -16.08 -8.23 60.38
C VAL A 592 -16.68 -7.19 61.36
N THR A 593 -17.72 -7.59 62.10
CA THR A 593 -18.25 -6.82 63.25
C THR A 593 -18.05 -7.52 64.59
N ASP A 594 -17.49 -8.74 64.59
CA ASP A 594 -17.05 -9.47 65.79
C ASP A 594 -15.59 -9.90 65.64
N SER A 595 -14.92 -10.10 66.78
CA SER A 595 -13.46 -10.34 66.94
C SER A 595 -12.54 -9.20 66.48
N LYS A 596 -12.26 -8.29 67.43
CA LYS A 596 -10.89 -7.76 67.60
C LYS A 596 -9.98 -8.92 68.01
N GLU A 597 -8.78 -9.04 67.44
CA GLU A 597 -7.49 -9.22 68.15
C GLU A 597 -6.34 -9.58 67.17
N ASP A 598 -5.34 -8.70 67.15
CA ASP A 598 -3.87 -8.94 67.18
C ASP A 598 -3.12 -9.86 66.16
N LEU A 599 -1.79 -9.65 66.13
CA LEU A 599 -0.69 -10.48 65.60
C LEU A 599 -0.25 -10.37 64.12
N THR A 600 0.74 -9.49 63.92
CA THR A 600 2.09 -9.74 63.34
C THR A 600 2.39 -10.92 62.37
N GLU A 601 2.86 -10.56 61.16
CA GLU A 601 3.83 -11.24 60.26
C GLU A 601 3.56 -12.65 59.63
N PRO A 602 4.17 -12.99 58.47
CA PRO A 602 3.59 -13.90 57.46
C PRO A 602 4.26 -15.29 57.35
N PRO A 603 3.65 -16.26 56.61
CA PRO A 603 4.32 -16.72 55.37
C PRO A 603 3.45 -17.28 54.20
N ALA A 604 3.98 -17.07 52.98
CA ALA A 604 4.09 -17.97 51.80
C ALA A 604 2.90 -18.72 51.10
N SER A 605 2.83 -18.49 49.77
CA SER A 605 2.52 -19.44 48.66
C SER A 605 1.18 -20.20 48.62
N HIS A 606 0.35 -20.10 47.56
CA HIS A 606 0.67 -20.53 46.19
C HIS A 606 -0.33 -20.04 45.11
N ALA A 607 0.13 -20.10 43.85
CA ALA A 607 -0.63 -20.29 42.59
C ALA A 607 -1.42 -19.11 41.96
N ASN A 608 -0.77 -18.53 40.93
CA ASN A 608 -1.26 -18.38 39.55
C ASN A 608 -2.72 -17.93 39.30
N ARG A 609 -2.88 -16.71 38.76
CA ARG A 609 -3.69 -16.45 37.56
C ARG A 609 -3.16 -15.23 36.82
N LEU A 610 -2.83 -15.41 35.53
CA LEU A 610 -2.31 -14.37 34.64
C LEU A 610 -3.40 -13.36 34.29
N SER A 611 -3.12 -12.07 34.43
CA SER A 611 -4.01 -10.97 34.05
C SER A 611 -3.35 -10.06 32.99
N ALA A 612 -3.34 -10.53 31.74
CA ALA A 612 -2.96 -9.69 30.61
C ALA A 612 -3.95 -8.52 30.46
N ARG A 613 -3.44 -7.31 30.20
CA ARG A 613 -4.26 -6.11 29.95
C ARG A 613 -4.37 -5.82 28.45
N PRO A 614 -5.46 -5.19 27.98
CA PRO A 614 -5.78 -5.18 26.55
C PRO A 614 -5.20 -4.01 25.74
N ASP A 615 -4.24 -3.25 26.29
CA ASP A 615 -3.86 -1.93 25.77
C ASP A 615 -2.63 -1.96 24.81
N ASP A 616 -2.00 -3.11 24.61
CA ASP A 616 -0.59 -3.16 24.19
C ASP A 616 -0.36 -3.39 22.68
N ASP A 617 -1.03 -4.35 22.03
CA ASP A 617 -0.71 -4.70 20.62
C ASP A 617 -1.67 -4.06 19.61
N ALA A 618 -1.41 -2.82 19.22
CA ALA A 618 -1.97 -2.28 17.98
C ALA A 618 -1.07 -2.67 16.80
N GLU A 619 -1.58 -3.43 15.84
CA GLU A 619 -0.93 -3.57 14.53
C GLU A 619 -1.28 -2.34 13.65
N TRP A 620 -0.32 -1.97 12.82
CA TRP A 620 -0.28 -0.70 12.12
C TRP A 620 -1.48 -0.52 11.15
N LEU A 621 -2.13 0.63 11.25
CA LEU A 621 -2.73 1.30 10.11
C LEU A 621 -1.85 2.51 9.77
N PRO A 622 -1.95 3.08 8.55
CA PRO A 622 -1.38 4.39 8.23
C PRO A 622 -2.23 5.60 8.69
#